data_AF-A0A961XZV8-F1
#
_entry.id   AF-A0A961XZV8-F1
#
_cell.length_a   1.000
_cell.length_b   1.000
_cell.length_c   1.000
_cell.angle_alpha   90.00
_cell.angle_beta   90.00
_cell.angle_gamma   90.00
#
_symmetry.space_group_name_H-M   'P 1'
#
loop_
_entity.id
_entity.type
_entity.pdbx_description
1 polymer ?
#
loop_
_entity_poly.entity_id
_entity_poly.type
_entity_poly.pdbx_seq_one_letter_code
_entity_poly.pdbx_strand_id
1 'polypeptide(L)' 'MNATPNNDRELVITKLIDAPPEKVFRCWTEPELLKQWFAPKPWSTPH' A
#
# COMPACT_ATOMS: atom_id res chain seq x y z
N MET A 1 -0.90 -0.74 17.34
CA MET A 1 -0.18 0.34 16.65
C MET A 1 -1.20 1.42 16.38
N ASN A 2 -1.06 2.60 16.98
CA ASN A 2 -2.01 3.69 16.80
C ASN A 2 -1.46 4.62 15.73
N ALA A 3 -2.17 4.72 14.62
CA ALA A 3 -1.95 5.71 13.58
C ALA A 3 -2.62 7.00 14.03
N THR A 4 -1.86 7.99 14.51
CA THR A 4 -2.39 9.29 14.94
C THR A 4 -1.95 10.35 13.94
N PRO A 5 -2.88 10.93 13.16
CA PRO A 5 -2.60 12.10 12.33
C PRO A 5 -2.13 13.29 13.17
N ASN A 6 -1.21 14.11 12.67
CA ASN A 6 -0.73 15.32 13.35
C ASN A 6 -1.65 16.54 13.11
N ASN A 7 -2.54 16.48 12.12
CA ASN A 7 -3.55 17.51 11.82
C ASN A 7 -4.68 16.95 10.92
N ASP A 8 -5.71 17.77 10.67
CA ASP A 8 -6.93 17.41 9.92
C ASP A 8 -6.72 17.05 8.44
N ARG A 9 -5.53 17.29 7.88
CA ARG A 9 -5.17 17.00 6.48
C ARG A 9 -4.25 15.80 6.33
N GLU A 10 -3.96 15.09 7.41
CA GLU A 10 -3.13 13.89 7.38
C GLU A 10 -3.98 12.62 7.46
N LEU A 11 -3.72 11.67 6.56
CA LEU A 11 -4.30 10.33 6.59
C LEU A 11 -3.19 9.31 6.88
N VAL A 12 -3.27 8.65 8.03
CA VAL A 12 -2.30 7.63 8.45
C VAL A 12 -2.96 6.26 8.42
N ILE A 13 -2.34 5.31 7.71
CA ILE A 13 -2.82 3.92 7.60
C ILE A 13 -1.74 2.99 8.15
N THR A 14 -2.11 2.11 9.08
CA THR A 14 -1.23 1.03 9.57
C THR A 14 -1.85 -0.32 9.24
N LYS A 15 -1.06 -1.21 8.65
CA LYS A 15 -1.49 -2.56 8.27
C LYS A 15 -0.44 -3.58 8.68
N LEU A 16 -0.88 -4.62 9.38
CA LEU A 16 -0.05 -5.80 9.62
C LEU A 16 -0.11 -6.69 8.38
N ILE A 17 1.05 -7.05 7.84
CA ILE A 17 1.18 -7.92 6.68
C ILE A 17 2.10 -9.06 7.10
N ASP A 18 1.62 -10.30 6.97
CA ASP A 18 2.39 -11.50 7.25
C ASP A 18 3.34 -11.83 6.08
N ALA A 19 4.37 -10.99 5.92
CA ALA A 19 5.41 -11.16 4.91
C ALA A 19 6.71 -10.43 5.33
N PRO A 20 7.88 -10.88 4.87
CA PRO A 20 9.13 -10.16 5.05
C PRO A 20 9.08 -8.74 4.45
N PRO A 21 9.71 -7.73 5.08
CA PRO A 21 9.69 -6.34 4.61
C PRO A 21 10.16 -6.17 3.15
N GLU A 22 11.15 -6.95 2.73
CA GLU A 22 11.73 -6.88 1.38
C GLU A 22 10.69 -7.26 0.33
N LYS A 23 9.83 -8.25 0.61
CA LYS A 23 8.75 -8.65 -0.30
C LYS A 23 7.67 -7.57 -0.39
N VAL A 24 7.31 -6.97 0.75
CA VAL A 24 6.34 -5.87 0.79
C VAL A 24 6.88 -4.69 -0.03
N PHE A 25 8.13 -4.31 0.17
CA PHE A 25 8.77 -3.23 -0.57
C PHE A 25 8.75 -3.47 -2.09
N ARG A 26 9.07 -4.69 -2.54
CA ARG A 26 8.98 -5.07 -3.96
C ARG A 26 7.56 -4.89 -4.52
N CYS A 27 6.53 -5.34 -3.80
CA CYS A 27 5.13 -5.18 -4.22
C CYS A 27 4.68 -3.72 -4.36
N TRP A 28 5.36 -2.78 -3.69
CA TRP A 28 5.10 -1.34 -3.79
C TRP A 28 5.92 -0.62 -4.86
N THR A 29 7.06 -1.18 -5.28
CA THR A 29 8.04 -0.48 -6.12
C THR A 29 8.22 -1.08 -7.51
N GLU A 30 7.89 -2.36 -7.71
CA GLU A 30 7.92 -3.01 -9.02
C GLU A 30 6.56 -2.83 -9.72
N PRO A 31 6.49 -2.16 -10.90
CA PRO A 31 5.22 -1.86 -11.56
C PRO A 31 4.35 -3.09 -11.85
N GLU A 32 4.98 -4.18 -12.28
CA GLU A 32 4.29 -5.43 -12.61
C GLU A 32 3.69 -6.13 -11.38
N LEU A 33 4.21 -5.86 -10.17
CA LEU A 33 3.63 -6.35 -8.92
C LEU A 33 2.55 -5.40 -8.40
N LEU A 34 2.78 -4.09 -8.45
CA LEU A 34 1.85 -3.08 -7.93
C LEU A 34 0.46 -3.18 -8.58
N LYS A 35 0.42 -3.39 -9.91
CA LYS A 35 -0.81 -3.54 -10.70
C LYS A 35 -1.72 -4.68 -10.23
N GLN A 36 -1.18 -5.67 -9.54
CA GLN A 36 -1.94 -6.86 -9.13
C GLN A 36 -2.87 -6.60 -7.93
N TRP A 37 -2.60 -5.55 -7.14
CA TRP A 37 -3.27 -5.41 -5.84
C TRP A 37 -3.63 -3.97 -5.44
N PHE A 38 -3.04 -2.93 -6.06
CA PHE A 38 -3.21 -1.56 -5.59
C PHE A 38 -4.62 -1.00 -5.86
N ALA A 39 -5.15 -1.19 -7.06
CA ALA A 39 -6.48 -0.73 -7.43
C ALA A 39 -7.56 -1.80 -7.18
N PRO A 40 -8.71 -1.46 -6.57
CA PRO A 40 -9.82 -2.38 -6.45
C PRO A 40 -10.54 -2.56 -7.79
N LYS A 41 -11.18 -3.71 -8.01
CA LYS A 41 -12.02 -3.94 -9.19
C LYS A 41 -13.24 -2.98 -9.18
N PRO A 42 -13.72 -2.52 -10.35
CA PRO A 42 -13.25 -2.83 -11.71
C PRO A 42 -12.09 -1.95 -12.20
N TRP A 43 -11.53 -1.08 -11.36
CA TRP A 43 -10.43 -0.20 -11.71
C TRP A 43 -9.09 -0.94 -11.74
N SER A 44 -8.10 -0.33 -12.41
CA SER A 44 -6.74 -0.87 -12.54
C SER A 44 -5.69 0.22 -12.29
N THR A 45 -4.47 -0.19 -11.99
CA THR A 45 -3.30 0.70 -12.00
C THR A 45 -2.78 0.82 -13.44
N PRO A 46 -2.83 2.01 -14.06
CA PRO A 46 -2.41 2.20 -15.44
C PRO A 46 -0.88 2.09 -15.61
N HIS A 47 -0.44 2.06 -16.87
CA HIS A 47 0.96 2.09 -17.28
C HIS A 47 1.52 3.51 -17.26
#